data_AF-A0A2S7IX95-F1
#
_entry.id   AF-A0A2S7IX95-F1
#
_cell.length_a   1.000
_cell.length_b   1.000
_cell.length_c   1.000
_cell.angle_alpha   90.00
_cell.angle_beta   90.00
_cell.angle_gamma   90.00
#
_symmetry.space_group_name_H-M   'P 1'
#
loop_
_entity.id
_entity.type
_entity.pdbx_description
1 polymer ?
#
loop_
_entity_poly.entity_id
_entity_poly.type
_entity_poly.pdbx_seq_one_letter_code
_entity_poly.pdbx_strand_id
1 'polypeptide(L)'
;MTGYLLSRRMAANSLSVCPETPKTEGATALAPEQGDHVFGDIIGVVKGAIDDVRRHDKWNRPTLNNRDSIASFVKRCEHLYSMDMGHHSVQENPMTQRTGPAELDEHSHMFGRRAEIVRWHIVNIMEEGFTFYRYAKLRSEFDELIGVLIDETALEHYLKRRKEVRIANYSTVRHKAISVDCALKMLESAPQNREKETIRSIIARIEHFKWGFLQIIKNDYYYTMTDKKI
;
A
#
# COMPACT_ATOMS: atom_id res chain seq x y z
N MET A 1 -5.70 40.97 38.00
CA MET A 1 -5.64 40.66 36.55
C MET A 1 -4.21 40.37 36.17
N THR A 2 -3.75 39.12 36.27
CA THR A 2 -2.48 38.65 35.68
C THR A 2 -2.38 37.16 35.91
N GLY A 3 -2.51 36.35 34.85
CA GLY A 3 -2.30 34.90 34.97
C GLY A 3 -2.98 34.05 33.92
N TYR A 4 -2.79 34.33 32.61
CA TYR A 4 -3.23 33.41 31.54
C TYR A 4 -2.38 33.52 30.26
N LEU A 5 -1.05 33.61 30.38
CA LEU A 5 -0.17 33.69 29.19
C LEU A 5 1.05 32.75 29.23
N LEU A 6 0.99 31.64 29.97
CA LEU A 6 2.03 30.63 29.97
C LEU A 6 1.45 29.20 29.93
N SER A 7 1.01 28.77 28.74
CA SER A 7 0.99 27.33 28.42
C SER A 7 0.95 26.98 26.92
N ARG A 8 0.80 27.95 26.00
CA ARG A 8 0.78 27.66 24.55
C ARG A 8 2.14 27.30 23.92
N ARG A 9 3.20 27.09 24.71
CA ARG A 9 4.56 26.79 24.20
C ARG A 9 5.10 25.39 24.54
N MET A 10 4.25 24.46 24.97
CA MET A 10 4.66 23.05 25.12
C MET A 10 3.71 22.10 24.42
N ALA A 11 3.83 22.04 23.08
CA ALA A 11 3.53 20.86 22.25
C ALA A 11 3.96 21.11 20.80
N ALA A 12 5.20 21.57 20.60
CA ALA A 12 5.87 21.38 19.32
C ALA A 12 6.74 20.12 19.41
N ASN A 13 6.16 19.03 19.92
CA ASN A 13 6.78 17.70 19.83
C ASN A 13 6.54 17.20 18.41
N SER A 14 7.63 16.82 17.75
CA SER A 14 7.79 16.52 16.32
C SER A 14 6.50 16.08 15.60
N LEU A 15 6.08 16.86 14.61
CA LEU A 15 5.30 16.33 13.49
C LEU A 15 6.08 15.11 12.95
N SER A 16 5.46 13.93 12.93
CA SER A 16 6.13 12.76 12.35
C SER A 16 6.51 13.09 10.90
N VAL A 17 7.80 13.01 10.59
CA VAL A 17 8.33 13.28 9.25
C VAL A 17 7.80 12.20 8.31
N CYS A 18 7.35 12.59 7.12
CA CYS A 18 6.95 11.64 6.10
C CYS A 18 8.15 10.72 5.78
N PRO A 19 7.97 9.39 5.71
CA PRO A 19 9.04 8.50 5.27
C PRO A 19 9.62 8.93 3.94
N GLU A 20 10.92 8.71 3.76
CA GLU A 20 11.61 9.05 2.51
C GLU A 20 11.24 8.08 1.39
N THR A 21 11.22 8.60 0.16
CA THR A 21 11.09 7.78 -1.04
C THR A 21 12.20 6.73 -1.09
N PRO A 22 11.87 5.44 -1.28
CA PRO A 22 12.88 4.40 -1.30
C PRO A 22 13.82 4.50 -2.51
N LYS A 23 15.05 4.01 -2.32
CA LYS A 23 16.05 3.84 -3.38
C LYS A 23 16.32 2.36 -3.57
N THR A 24 16.46 1.91 -4.81
CA THR A 24 16.68 0.49 -5.16
C THR A 24 17.97 -0.08 -4.56
N GLU A 25 18.98 0.76 -4.33
CA GLU A 25 20.28 0.41 -3.72
C GLU A 25 20.17 0.02 -2.23
N GLY A 26 19.08 0.40 -1.55
CA GLY A 26 18.82 0.08 -0.14
C GLY A 26 18.14 -1.26 0.09
N ALA A 27 17.87 -2.02 -0.97
CA ALA A 27 17.18 -3.31 -0.91
C ALA A 27 17.99 -4.36 -0.15
N THR A 28 17.34 -5.00 0.83
CA THR A 28 17.91 -6.11 1.61
C THR A 28 17.51 -7.45 1.01
N ALA A 29 18.20 -8.51 1.38
CA ALA A 29 17.83 -9.85 0.96
C ALA A 29 16.57 -10.35 1.69
N LEU A 30 15.70 -11.09 0.99
CA LEU A 30 14.52 -11.76 1.56
C LEU A 30 14.92 -12.82 2.58
N ALA A 31 14.07 -13.07 3.58
CA ALA A 31 14.28 -14.21 4.45
C ALA A 31 14.18 -15.53 3.65
N PRO A 32 15.03 -16.54 3.89
CA PRO A 32 15.13 -17.76 3.06
C PRO A 32 13.82 -18.54 2.86
N GLU A 33 12.90 -18.47 3.81
CA GLU A 33 11.69 -19.32 3.85
C GLU A 33 10.41 -18.63 3.31
N GLN A 34 10.52 -17.37 2.86
CA GLN A 34 9.37 -16.64 2.34
C GLN A 34 9.13 -17.00 0.86
N GLY A 35 7.88 -17.35 0.51
CA GLY A 35 7.47 -17.53 -0.88
C GLY A 35 7.50 -16.19 -1.65
N ASP A 36 7.62 -16.27 -2.98
CA ASP A 36 7.67 -15.06 -3.81
C ASP A 36 6.26 -14.60 -4.13
N HIS A 37 5.87 -13.45 -3.61
CA HIS A 37 4.57 -12.87 -3.90
C HIS A 37 4.64 -12.06 -5.20
N VAL A 38 3.76 -12.35 -6.16
CA VAL A 38 3.69 -11.58 -7.41
C VAL A 38 3.22 -10.15 -7.15
N PHE A 39 2.33 -9.95 -6.17
CA PHE A 39 1.79 -8.64 -5.83
C PHE A 39 2.07 -8.30 -4.37
N GLY A 40 2.31 -7.01 -4.11
CA GLY A 40 2.25 -6.46 -2.75
C GLY A 40 0.81 -6.38 -2.20
N ASP A 41 0.67 -6.41 -0.88
CA ASP A 41 -0.64 -6.35 -0.22
C ASP A 41 -1.15 -4.90 -0.06
N ILE A 42 -1.70 -4.34 -1.13
CA ILE A 42 -2.23 -2.96 -1.14
C ILE A 42 -3.41 -2.76 -0.18
N ILE A 43 -4.19 -3.82 0.09
CA ILE A 43 -5.30 -3.77 1.04
C ILE A 43 -4.75 -3.70 2.46
N GLY A 44 -3.72 -4.48 2.76
CA GLY A 44 -2.97 -4.42 4.01
C GLY A 44 -2.40 -3.04 4.29
N VAL A 45 -1.97 -2.30 3.26
CA VAL A 45 -1.53 -0.89 3.40
C VAL A 45 -2.66 0.00 3.94
N VAL A 46 -3.83 -0.05 3.31
CA VAL A 46 -4.99 0.79 3.73
C VAL A 46 -5.55 0.35 5.08
N LYS A 47 -5.67 -0.97 5.33
CA LYS A 47 -6.07 -1.50 6.63
C LYS A 47 -5.11 -1.07 7.73
N GLY A 48 -3.81 -1.19 7.48
CA GLY A 48 -2.77 -0.77 8.41
C GLY A 48 -2.82 0.73 8.72
N ALA A 49 -3.10 1.59 7.72
CA ALA A 49 -3.31 3.02 7.96
C ALA A 49 -4.51 3.28 8.89
N ILE A 50 -5.61 2.56 8.67
CA ILE A 50 -6.82 2.70 9.49
C ILE A 50 -6.62 2.20 10.91
N ASP A 51 -5.88 1.10 11.08
CA ASP A 51 -5.49 0.61 12.40
C ASP A 51 -4.57 1.62 13.12
N ASP A 52 -3.63 2.25 12.42
CA ASP A 52 -2.77 3.30 12.99
C ASP A 52 -3.63 4.49 13.49
N VAL A 53 -4.63 4.92 12.71
CA VAL A 53 -5.57 5.97 13.13
C VAL A 53 -6.39 5.57 14.36
N ARG A 54 -6.81 4.30 14.44
CA ARG A 54 -7.60 3.77 15.57
C ARG A 54 -6.79 3.66 16.86
N ARG A 55 -5.53 3.23 16.76
CA ARG A 55 -4.68 2.94 17.93
C ARG A 55 -3.91 4.15 18.45
N HIS A 56 -3.77 5.21 17.65
CA HIS A 56 -3.02 6.41 18.00
C HIS A 56 -1.56 6.13 18.39
N ASP A 57 -1.00 4.99 17.98
CA ASP A 57 0.20 4.40 18.58
C ASP A 57 1.47 4.64 17.76
N LYS A 58 1.37 4.62 16.42
CA LYS A 58 2.55 4.56 15.57
C LYS A 58 3.22 5.92 15.31
N TRP A 59 2.46 7.02 15.38
CA TRP A 59 2.92 8.30 14.83
C TRP A 59 3.06 9.44 15.84
N ASN A 60 2.80 9.21 17.13
CA ASN A 60 2.95 10.20 18.21
C ASN A 60 2.28 11.56 17.93
N ARG A 61 1.08 11.55 17.31
CA ARG A 61 0.39 12.77 16.88
C ARG A 61 -0.76 13.14 17.85
N PRO A 62 -0.95 14.45 18.14
CA PRO A 62 -2.09 14.91 18.94
C PRO A 62 -3.39 14.72 18.16
N THR A 63 -4.38 14.11 18.82
CA THR A 63 -5.67 13.75 18.24
C THR A 63 -6.50 15.00 17.94
N LEU A 64 -6.95 15.20 16.70
CA LEU A 64 -8.06 16.13 16.43
C LEU A 64 -9.40 15.37 16.55
N ASN A 65 -9.95 15.40 17.77
CA ASN A 65 -11.36 15.50 18.21
C ASN A 65 -12.58 15.00 17.38
N ASN A 66 -12.47 14.23 16.31
CA ASN A 66 -13.65 13.80 15.53
C ASN A 66 -13.75 12.27 15.37
N ARG A 67 -13.96 11.58 16.49
CA ARG A 67 -14.12 10.11 16.55
C ARG A 67 -15.25 9.60 15.65
N ASP A 68 -16.34 10.35 15.52
CA ASP A 68 -17.48 9.96 14.68
C ASP A 68 -17.14 10.00 13.19
N SER A 69 -16.34 10.98 12.75
CA SER A 69 -15.86 11.05 11.36
C SER A 69 -14.88 9.92 11.03
N ILE A 70 -14.01 9.55 11.97
CA ILE A 70 -13.11 8.41 11.82
C ILE A 70 -13.91 7.09 11.72
N ALA A 71 -14.87 6.85 12.62
CA ALA A 71 -15.69 5.65 12.59
C ALA A 71 -16.49 5.53 11.28
N SER A 72 -17.04 6.65 10.81
CA SER A 72 -17.76 6.74 9.55
C SER A 72 -16.86 6.45 8.33
N PHE A 73 -15.64 6.99 8.30
CA PHE A 73 -14.65 6.71 7.26
C PHE A 73 -14.24 5.25 7.23
N VAL A 74 -13.95 4.65 8.40
CA VAL A 74 -13.57 3.25 8.47
C VAL A 74 -14.69 2.35 7.96
N LYS A 75 -15.94 2.61 8.36
CA LYS A 75 -17.11 1.86 7.87
C LYS A 75 -17.27 1.95 6.34
N ARG A 76 -16.98 3.10 5.73
CA ARG A 76 -16.95 3.22 4.27
C ARG A 76 -15.83 2.40 3.65
N CYS A 77 -14.67 2.30 4.30
CA CYS A 77 -13.55 1.50 3.79
C CYS A 77 -13.75 -0.02 3.96
N GLU A 78 -14.60 -0.47 4.89
CA GLU A 78 -14.82 -1.90 5.17
C GLU A 78 -15.29 -2.69 3.94
N HIS A 79 -16.08 -2.09 3.04
CA HIS A 79 -16.51 -2.78 1.82
C HIS A 79 -15.36 -3.02 0.82
N LEU A 80 -14.26 -2.26 0.92
CA LEU A 80 -13.08 -2.44 0.07
C LEU A 80 -12.22 -3.62 0.56
N TYR A 81 -12.40 -4.03 1.81
CA TYR A 81 -11.58 -5.06 2.46
C TYR A 81 -11.97 -6.49 2.09
N SER A 82 -13.17 -6.67 1.53
CA SER A 82 -13.63 -7.95 1.00
C SER A 82 -13.13 -8.23 -0.42
N MET A 83 -12.49 -7.24 -1.07
CA MET A 83 -11.85 -7.46 -2.35
C MET A 83 -10.64 -8.39 -2.16
N ASP A 84 -10.72 -9.63 -2.62
CA ASP A 84 -9.54 -10.48 -2.63
C ASP A 84 -8.60 -10.00 -3.75
N MET A 85 -7.36 -9.64 -3.42
CA MET A 85 -6.30 -9.30 -4.39
C MET A 85 -5.42 -10.51 -4.70
N GLY A 86 -5.92 -11.73 -4.42
CA GLY A 86 -5.16 -12.95 -4.52
C GLY A 86 -4.42 -13.32 -3.24
N HIS A 87 -4.90 -12.91 -2.07
CA HIS A 87 -4.27 -13.23 -0.78
C HIS A 87 -5.01 -14.32 0.02
N HIS A 88 -6.30 -14.55 -0.24
CA HIS A 88 -7.15 -15.36 0.65
C HIS A 88 -7.31 -16.83 0.24
N SER A 89 -7.15 -17.18 -1.04
CA SER A 89 -7.20 -18.57 -1.48
C SER A 89 -5.81 -19.08 -1.83
N VAL A 90 -5.33 -20.10 -1.11
CA VAL A 90 -4.03 -20.76 -1.39
C VAL A 90 -3.97 -21.27 -2.84
N GLN A 91 -5.13 -21.61 -3.42
CA GLN A 91 -5.26 -22.11 -4.79
C GLN A 91 -5.26 -21.01 -5.87
N GLU A 92 -5.43 -19.73 -5.53
CA GLU A 92 -5.42 -18.63 -6.51
C GLU A 92 -4.43 -17.52 -6.15
N ASN A 93 -3.77 -17.61 -4.99
CA ASN A 93 -2.72 -16.69 -4.62
C ASN A 93 -1.59 -16.79 -5.67
N PRO A 94 -1.29 -15.67 -6.35
CA PRO A 94 -0.17 -15.58 -7.25
C PRO A 94 1.12 -15.49 -6.44
N MET A 95 1.45 -16.62 -5.83
CA MET A 95 2.64 -16.83 -5.05
C MET A 95 3.41 -18.00 -5.66
N THR A 96 4.71 -17.86 -5.65
CA THR A 96 5.64 -18.90 -6.10
C THR A 96 6.27 -19.55 -4.87
N GLN A 97 6.22 -20.87 -4.80
CA GLN A 97 6.97 -21.58 -3.76
C GLN A 97 8.46 -21.44 -4.03
N ARG A 98 9.22 -21.08 -3.00
CA ARG A 98 10.67 -20.90 -3.07
C ARG A 98 11.36 -21.71 -1.99
N THR A 99 12.55 -22.20 -2.31
CA THR A 99 13.50 -22.79 -1.36
C THR A 99 14.92 -22.33 -1.68
N GLY A 100 15.82 -22.33 -0.71
CA GLY A 100 17.23 -21.97 -0.90
C GLY A 100 17.63 -20.68 -0.18
N PRO A 101 18.79 -20.10 -0.51
CA PRO A 101 19.31 -18.92 0.18
C PRO A 101 18.45 -17.67 -0.06
N ALA A 102 18.66 -16.65 0.76
CA ALA A 102 18.11 -15.31 0.57
C ALA A 102 18.49 -14.75 -0.81
N GLU A 103 17.60 -14.00 -1.47
CA GLU A 103 17.87 -13.25 -2.72
C GLU A 103 17.62 -11.76 -2.47
N LEU A 104 18.30 -10.87 -3.22
CA LEU A 104 18.07 -9.43 -3.08
C LEU A 104 16.65 -9.09 -3.54
N ASP A 105 15.92 -8.37 -2.70
CA ASP A 105 14.53 -8.05 -2.97
C ASP A 105 14.28 -6.54 -2.98
N GLU A 106 14.41 -5.97 -4.18
CA GLU A 106 14.02 -4.59 -4.41
C GLU A 106 12.51 -4.43 -4.38
N HIS A 107 11.73 -5.43 -4.79
CA HIS A 107 10.27 -5.33 -4.83
C HIS A 107 9.69 -5.08 -3.44
N SER A 108 9.92 -5.97 -2.47
CA SER A 108 9.39 -5.77 -1.12
C SER A 108 9.95 -4.52 -0.45
N HIS A 109 11.21 -4.16 -0.74
CA HIS A 109 11.80 -2.93 -0.23
C HIS A 109 11.08 -1.68 -0.76
N MET A 110 10.93 -1.59 -2.08
CA MET A 110 10.30 -0.44 -2.76
C MET A 110 8.81 -0.37 -2.41
N PHE A 111 8.09 -1.49 -2.51
CA PHE A 111 6.69 -1.58 -2.14
C PHE A 111 6.47 -1.25 -0.66
N GLY A 112 7.25 -1.85 0.25
CA GLY A 112 7.11 -1.65 1.69
C GLY A 112 7.31 -0.20 2.10
N ARG A 113 8.33 0.48 1.55
CA ARG A 113 8.57 1.90 1.85
C ARG A 113 7.52 2.83 1.22
N ARG A 114 7.10 2.58 -0.02
CA ARG A 114 5.99 3.33 -0.64
C ARG A 114 4.68 3.11 0.14
N ALA A 115 4.44 1.91 0.64
CA ALA A 115 3.30 1.60 1.50
C ALA A 115 3.34 2.41 2.81
N GLU A 116 4.50 2.58 3.42
CA GLU A 116 4.66 3.44 4.60
C GLU A 116 4.33 4.91 4.30
N ILE A 117 4.74 5.43 3.14
CA ILE A 117 4.43 6.80 2.70
C ILE A 117 2.91 6.97 2.49
N VAL A 118 2.26 6.03 1.80
CA VAL A 118 0.80 6.05 1.60
C VAL A 118 0.07 5.99 2.94
N ARG A 119 0.48 5.10 3.85
CA ARG A 119 -0.08 5.03 5.22
C ARG A 119 0.05 6.37 5.94
N TRP A 120 1.23 6.99 5.89
CA TRP A 120 1.48 8.28 6.51
C TRP A 120 0.54 9.36 5.97
N HIS A 121 0.32 9.41 4.65
CA HIS A 121 -0.60 10.38 4.04
C HIS A 121 -2.06 10.16 4.43
N ILE A 122 -2.51 8.90 4.50
CA ILE A 122 -3.87 8.57 4.98
C ILE A 122 -4.03 9.04 6.42
N VAL A 123 -3.09 8.68 7.31
CA VAL A 123 -3.11 9.10 8.72
C VAL A 123 -3.10 10.64 8.82
N ASN A 124 -2.26 11.32 8.05
CA ASN A 124 -2.17 12.79 8.04
C ASN A 124 -3.51 13.43 7.64
N ILE A 125 -4.16 12.92 6.60
CA ILE A 125 -5.49 13.41 6.19
C ILE A 125 -6.52 13.23 7.30
N MET A 126 -6.52 12.07 7.96
CA MET A 126 -7.49 11.74 9.01
C MET A 126 -7.27 12.54 10.29
N GLU A 127 -6.02 12.79 10.67
CA GLU A 127 -5.68 13.47 11.91
C GLU A 127 -5.59 14.98 11.76
N GLU A 128 -5.08 15.51 10.65
CA GLU A 128 -4.89 16.95 10.45
C GLU A 128 -5.95 17.58 9.53
N GLY A 129 -6.89 16.76 9.04
CA GLY A 129 -8.01 17.18 8.20
C GLY A 129 -7.73 17.16 6.70
N PHE A 130 -8.81 17.22 5.93
CA PHE A 130 -8.78 17.13 4.48
C PHE A 130 -8.40 18.46 3.83
N THR A 131 -7.50 18.40 2.85
CA THR A 131 -7.22 19.51 1.92
C THR A 131 -7.03 18.95 0.52
N PHE A 132 -7.28 19.76 -0.52
CA PHE A 132 -7.03 19.35 -1.90
C PHE A 132 -5.57 18.95 -2.14
N TYR A 133 -4.63 19.67 -1.52
CA TYR A 133 -3.20 19.36 -1.61
C TYR A 133 -2.87 17.99 -1.01
N ARG A 134 -3.37 17.68 0.20
CA ARG A 134 -3.15 16.37 0.84
C ARG A 134 -3.78 15.24 0.03
N TYR A 135 -4.98 15.45 -0.53
CA TYR A 135 -5.62 14.50 -1.42
C TYR A 135 -4.80 14.24 -2.70
N ALA A 136 -4.35 15.30 -3.38
CA ALA A 136 -3.54 15.18 -4.58
C ALA A 136 -2.21 14.45 -4.30
N LYS A 137 -1.58 14.70 -3.14
CA LYS A 137 -0.39 13.96 -2.70
C LYS A 137 -0.67 12.49 -2.42
N LEU A 138 -1.73 12.16 -1.67
CA LEU A 138 -2.13 10.77 -1.46
C LEU A 138 -2.36 10.05 -2.79
N ARG A 139 -3.09 10.67 -3.73
CA ARG A 139 -3.33 10.09 -5.05
C ARG A 139 -2.02 9.78 -5.78
N SER A 140 -1.10 10.75 -5.83
CA SER A 140 0.20 10.57 -6.48
C SER A 140 1.02 9.45 -5.84
N GLU A 141 1.07 9.35 -4.52
CA GLU A 141 1.81 8.27 -3.84
C GLU A 141 1.14 6.91 -4.02
N PHE A 142 -0.18 6.88 -4.20
CA PHE A 142 -0.89 5.66 -4.54
C PHE A 142 -0.59 5.19 -5.98
N ASP A 143 -0.47 6.13 -6.93
CA ASP A 143 0.00 5.85 -8.30
C ASP A 143 1.41 5.26 -8.27
N GLU A 144 2.32 5.84 -7.49
CA GLU A 144 3.68 5.35 -7.29
C GLU A 144 3.71 3.95 -6.64
N LEU A 145 2.88 3.71 -5.61
CA LEU A 145 2.76 2.41 -4.96
C LEU A 145 2.30 1.32 -5.95
N ILE A 146 1.31 1.63 -6.79
CA ILE A 146 0.84 0.71 -7.84
C ILE A 146 1.94 0.49 -8.89
N GLY A 147 2.73 1.52 -9.20
CA GLY A 147 3.87 1.43 -10.11
C GLY A 147 4.98 0.48 -9.65
N VAL A 148 5.02 0.12 -8.37
CA VAL A 148 5.99 -0.83 -7.79
C VAL A 148 5.33 -2.09 -7.21
N LEU A 149 4.06 -2.33 -7.54
CA LEU A 149 3.24 -3.36 -6.90
C LEU A 149 3.64 -4.78 -7.29
N ILE A 150 4.21 -4.97 -8.47
CA ILE A 150 4.40 -6.27 -9.09
C ILE A 150 5.87 -6.68 -9.04
N ASP A 151 6.14 -7.90 -8.59
CA ASP A 151 7.46 -8.53 -8.67
C ASP A 151 7.62 -9.23 -10.03
N GLU A 152 8.57 -8.75 -10.84
CA GLU A 152 8.90 -9.30 -12.15
C GLU A 152 9.31 -10.78 -12.08
N THR A 153 10.20 -11.12 -11.14
CA THR A 153 10.78 -12.46 -11.02
C THR A 153 9.70 -13.47 -10.63
N ALA A 154 8.87 -13.11 -9.65
CA ALA A 154 7.74 -13.92 -9.24
C ALA A 154 6.71 -14.07 -10.37
N LEU A 155 6.40 -12.97 -11.09
CA LEU A 155 5.44 -13.00 -12.20
C LEU A 155 5.92 -13.92 -13.33
N GLU A 156 7.19 -13.81 -13.73
CA GLU A 156 7.78 -14.68 -14.74
C GLU A 156 7.66 -16.15 -14.37
N HIS A 157 8.04 -16.50 -13.14
CA HIS A 157 7.99 -17.89 -12.71
C HIS A 157 6.54 -18.37 -12.60
N TYR A 158 5.63 -17.53 -12.08
CA TYR A 158 4.22 -17.86 -11.97
C TYR A 158 3.59 -18.18 -13.33
N LEU A 159 3.86 -17.35 -14.35
CA LEU A 159 3.31 -17.53 -15.69
C LEU A 159 3.85 -18.77 -16.41
N LYS A 160 5.10 -19.16 -16.12
CA LYS A 160 5.75 -20.31 -16.77
C LYS A 160 5.51 -21.62 -16.02
N ARG A 161 5.58 -21.61 -14.68
CA ARG A 161 5.80 -22.80 -13.84
C ARG A 161 5.23 -22.68 -12.43
N ARG A 162 4.01 -22.13 -12.26
CA ARG A 162 3.35 -21.93 -10.95
C ARG A 162 3.47 -23.07 -9.94
N LYS A 163 3.37 -24.33 -10.40
CA LYS A 163 3.34 -25.52 -9.52
C LYS A 163 4.73 -26.03 -9.13
N GLU A 164 5.79 -25.48 -9.72
CA GLU A 164 7.16 -25.87 -9.43
C GLU A 164 7.75 -24.97 -8.33
N VAL A 165 8.41 -25.60 -7.36
CA VAL A 165 9.23 -24.89 -6.38
C VAL A 165 10.44 -24.29 -7.10
N ARG A 166 10.60 -22.98 -7.00
CA ARG A 166 11.77 -22.27 -7.50
C ARG A 166 12.93 -22.47 -6.51
N ILE A 167 14.11 -22.82 -7.03
CA ILE A 167 15.34 -22.83 -6.24
C ILE A 167 15.95 -21.43 -6.33
N ALA A 168 16.11 -20.78 -5.19
CA ALA A 168 16.70 -19.46 -5.07
C ALA A 168 18.18 -19.47 -5.46
N ASN A 169 18.62 -18.42 -6.15
CA ASN A 169 20.00 -18.18 -6.53
C ASN A 169 20.43 -16.76 -6.18
N TYR A 170 20.98 -16.61 -4.96
CA TYR A 170 21.47 -15.34 -4.41
C TYR A 170 22.47 -14.60 -5.32
N SER A 171 23.22 -15.32 -6.15
CA SER A 171 24.28 -14.73 -6.98
C SER A 171 23.77 -14.03 -8.25
N THR A 172 22.54 -14.34 -8.70
CA THR A 172 22.04 -13.90 -10.01
C THR A 172 20.62 -13.34 -9.99
N VAL A 173 19.82 -13.65 -8.97
CA VAL A 173 18.43 -13.22 -8.91
C VAL A 173 18.30 -11.98 -8.04
N ARG A 174 17.61 -10.99 -8.59
CA ARG A 174 17.19 -9.77 -7.89
C ARG A 174 15.73 -9.56 -8.20
N HIS A 175 14.87 -9.59 -7.18
CA HIS A 175 13.45 -9.32 -7.33
C HIS A 175 13.26 -7.85 -7.58
N LYS A 176 12.59 -7.52 -8.69
CA LYS A 176 12.46 -6.16 -9.18
C LYS A 176 11.00 -5.77 -9.22
N ALA A 177 10.73 -4.58 -8.72
CA ALA A 177 9.43 -3.94 -8.90
C ALA A 177 9.26 -3.51 -10.37
N ILE A 178 8.12 -3.85 -10.96
CA ILE A 178 7.72 -3.40 -12.30
C ILE A 178 6.35 -2.74 -12.26
N SER A 179 6.11 -1.87 -13.25
CA SER A 179 4.83 -1.21 -13.42
C SER A 179 3.76 -2.17 -13.93
N VAL A 180 2.49 -1.80 -13.71
CA VAL A 180 1.33 -2.49 -14.28
C VAL A 180 1.45 -2.62 -15.81
N ASP A 181 1.86 -1.57 -16.50
CA ASP A 181 2.05 -1.60 -17.96
C ASP A 181 3.11 -2.62 -18.40
N CYS A 182 4.22 -2.73 -17.67
CA CYS A 182 5.23 -3.74 -17.93
C CYS A 182 4.68 -5.15 -17.71
N ALA A 183 3.94 -5.37 -16.61
CA ALA A 183 3.31 -6.66 -16.35
C ALA A 183 2.28 -7.02 -17.44
N LEU A 184 1.48 -6.07 -17.91
CA LEU A 184 0.53 -6.30 -19.00
C LEU A 184 1.24 -6.73 -20.30
N LYS A 185 2.39 -6.12 -20.64
CA LYS A 185 3.22 -6.55 -21.77
C LYS A 185 3.76 -7.97 -21.60
N MET A 186 4.19 -8.33 -20.38
CA MET A 186 4.61 -9.72 -20.10
C MET A 186 3.45 -10.70 -20.33
N LEU A 187 2.24 -10.35 -19.89
CA LEU A 187 1.05 -11.17 -20.11
C LEU A 187 0.71 -11.34 -21.60
N GLU A 188 0.91 -10.31 -22.44
CA GLU A 188 0.69 -10.41 -23.89
C GLU A 188 1.54 -11.51 -24.52
N SER A 189 2.82 -11.58 -24.13
CA SER A 189 3.77 -12.58 -24.62
C SER A 189 3.59 -13.98 -24.00
N ALA A 190 2.85 -14.09 -22.89
CA ALA A 190 2.64 -15.35 -22.19
C ALA A 190 1.61 -16.25 -22.88
N PRO A 191 1.76 -17.59 -22.78
CA PRO A 191 0.76 -18.55 -23.25
C PRO A 191 -0.64 -18.22 -22.72
N GLN A 192 -1.68 -18.46 -23.52
CA GLN A 192 -3.06 -18.30 -23.06
C GLN A 192 -3.41 -19.42 -22.08
N ASN A 193 -3.46 -19.07 -20.79
CA ASN A 193 -3.73 -20.01 -19.70
C ASN A 193 -4.50 -19.33 -18.55
N ARG A 194 -4.87 -20.13 -17.54
CA ARG A 194 -5.61 -19.65 -16.36
C ARG A 194 -4.80 -18.62 -15.58
N GLU A 195 -3.49 -18.82 -15.46
CA GLU A 195 -2.58 -17.95 -14.71
C GLU A 195 -2.59 -16.52 -15.28
N LYS A 196 -2.51 -16.38 -16.60
CA LYS A 196 -2.59 -15.09 -17.29
C LYS A 196 -3.89 -14.35 -16.97
N GLU A 197 -5.03 -15.05 -17.03
CA GLU A 197 -6.33 -14.45 -16.71
C GLU A 197 -6.47 -14.11 -15.23
N THR A 198 -5.86 -14.90 -14.33
CA THR A 198 -5.78 -14.57 -12.91
C THR A 198 -5.03 -13.25 -12.67
N ILE A 199 -3.84 -13.06 -13.27
CA ILE A 199 -3.08 -11.80 -13.12
C ILE A 199 -3.87 -10.60 -13.67
N ARG A 200 -4.51 -10.73 -14.84
CA ARG A 200 -5.36 -9.68 -15.42
C ARG A 200 -6.52 -9.29 -14.51
N SER A 201 -7.20 -10.30 -13.95
CA SER A 201 -8.29 -10.10 -13.01
C SER A 201 -7.84 -9.38 -11.73
N ILE A 202 -6.65 -9.68 -11.23
CA ILE A 202 -6.08 -9.01 -10.05
C ILE A 202 -5.73 -7.55 -10.37
N ILE A 203 -5.08 -7.28 -11.50
CA ILE A 203 -4.77 -5.91 -11.95
C ILE A 203 -6.06 -5.07 -12.06
N ALA A 204 -7.11 -5.61 -12.67
CA ALA A 204 -8.39 -4.91 -12.79
C ALA A 204 -9.02 -4.61 -11.41
N ARG A 205 -8.90 -5.54 -10.45
CA ARG A 205 -9.36 -5.35 -9.07
C ARG A 205 -8.55 -4.27 -8.35
N ILE A 206 -7.23 -4.21 -8.51
CA ILE A 206 -6.37 -3.18 -7.92
C ILE A 206 -6.79 -1.79 -8.39
N GLU A 207 -7.00 -1.61 -9.69
CA GLU A 207 -7.50 -0.34 -10.24
C GLU A 207 -8.86 0.02 -9.65
N HIS A 208 -9.81 -0.93 -9.62
CA HIS A 208 -11.12 -0.71 -9.02
C HIS A 208 -11.04 -0.29 -7.54
N PHE A 209 -10.17 -0.94 -6.76
CA PHE A 209 -9.93 -0.63 -5.36
C PHE A 209 -9.38 0.79 -5.17
N LYS A 210 -8.34 1.15 -5.93
CA LYS A 210 -7.75 2.50 -5.93
C LYS A 210 -8.81 3.56 -6.19
N TRP A 211 -9.60 3.39 -7.25
CA TRP A 211 -10.67 4.33 -7.59
C TRP A 211 -11.70 4.43 -6.47
N GLY A 212 -12.18 3.29 -5.95
CA GLY A 212 -13.13 3.27 -4.84
C GLY A 212 -12.59 3.99 -3.59
N PHE A 213 -11.36 3.69 -3.18
CA PHE A 213 -10.72 4.30 -2.02
C PHE A 213 -10.55 5.82 -2.17
N LEU A 214 -10.05 6.28 -3.32
CA LEU A 214 -9.86 7.71 -3.57
C LEU A 214 -11.19 8.47 -3.65
N GLN A 215 -12.28 7.83 -4.07
CA GLN A 215 -13.62 8.43 -4.03
C GLN A 215 -14.13 8.59 -2.60
N ILE A 216 -13.88 7.62 -1.70
CA ILE A 216 -14.23 7.76 -0.27
C ILE A 216 -13.52 8.97 0.33
N ILE A 217 -12.20 9.09 0.14
CA ILE A 217 -11.40 10.22 0.61
C ILE A 217 -11.92 11.54 0.03
N LYS A 218 -12.23 11.57 -1.28
CA LYS A 218 -12.71 12.77 -1.97
C LYS A 218 -14.09 13.21 -1.46
N ASN A 219 -15.01 12.28 -1.22
CA ASN A 219 -16.34 12.61 -0.72
C ASN A 219 -16.27 13.20 0.69
N ASP A 220 -15.39 12.67 1.55
CA ASP A 220 -15.17 13.22 2.90
C ASP A 220 -14.62 14.65 2.88
N TYR A 221 -13.77 14.97 1.90
CA TYR A 221 -13.35 16.35 1.64
C TYR A 221 -14.53 17.27 1.31
N TYR A 222 -15.48 16.82 0.48
CA TYR A 222 -16.65 17.65 0.14
C TYR A 222 -17.60 17.84 1.32
N TYR A 223 -17.89 16.78 2.08
CA TYR A 223 -18.75 16.87 3.27
C TYR A 223 -18.19 17.83 4.32
N THR A 224 -16.89 17.75 4.60
CA THR A 224 -16.24 18.66 5.58
C THR A 224 -16.16 20.13 5.12
N MET A 225 -16.21 20.39 3.82
CA MET A 225 -16.27 21.76 3.25
C MET A 225 -17.69 22.32 3.27
N THR A 226 -18.72 21.47 3.10
CA THR A 226 -20.13 21.89 3.13
C THR A 226 -20.66 22.08 4.55
N ASP A 227 -20.23 21.27 5.52
CA ASP A 227 -20.62 21.42 6.93
C ASP A 227 -19.99 22.66 7.60
N LYS A 228 -19.03 23.32 6.93
CA LYS A 228 -18.53 24.66 7.31
C LYS A 228 -19.34 25.82 6.72
N LYS A 229 -20.47 25.53 6.06
CA LYS A 229 -21.51 26.50 5.75
C LYS A 229 -22.80 26.10 6.48
N ILE A 230 -22.90 26.51 7.74
CA ILE A 230 -24.04 27.21 8.41
C ILE A 230 -23.56 27.56 9.82
#